data_AF-A0A7Y6UCJ3-F1
#
_entry.id   AF-A0A7Y6UCJ3-F1
#
_cell.length_a   1.000
_cell.length_b   1.000
_cell.length_c   1.000
_cell.angle_alpha   90.00
_cell.angle_beta   90.00
_cell.angle_gamma   90.00
#
_symmetry.space_group_name_H-M   'P 1'
#
loop_
_entity.id
_entity.type
_entity.pdbx_description
1 polymer ?
#
loop_
_entity_poly.entity_id
_entity_poly.type
_entity_poly.pdbx_seq_one_letter_code
_entity_poly.pdbx_strand_id
1 'polypeptide(L)'
;MPLPEGTALSASACDAREAEELRAHLLTERRRATTWNRVWRWSFTAAAVGSFGVGLANPFPSLQDGLYVSAGKAAVGAAARWIIPLRVDVPEPNADTCADLAALRKAIRETAKKEKGLFVMGHIGGLALNLAGGAILWYRGSFWDAALSVGVGYPVGLLSNYTMPRSSWHLDRERAWTIAITPAPDGTGWFAHASGAF
;
A
#
# COMPACT_ATOMS: atom_id res chain seq x y z
N MET A 1 41.58 -11.23 42.11
CA MET A 1 41.38 -10.55 40.81
C MET A 1 39.87 -10.57 40.55
N PRO A 2 39.13 -9.50 40.87
CA PRO A 2 37.69 -9.47 40.66
C PRO A 2 37.41 -9.26 39.16
N LEU A 3 36.42 -10.00 38.64
CA LEU A 3 35.92 -9.88 37.28
C LEU A 3 35.24 -8.51 37.09
N PRO A 4 35.36 -7.88 35.91
CA PRO A 4 34.72 -6.59 35.65
C PRO A 4 33.20 -6.71 35.76
N GLU A 5 32.66 -5.73 36.48
CA GLU A 5 31.24 -5.52 36.74
C GLU A 5 30.43 -5.54 35.44
N GLY A 6 29.29 -6.22 35.53
CA GLY A 6 28.39 -6.46 34.42
C GLY A 6 28.06 -5.18 33.66
N THR A 7 28.15 -5.32 32.34
CA THR A 7 27.53 -4.45 31.35
C THR A 7 26.16 -3.97 31.82
N ALA A 8 26.10 -2.73 32.29
CA ALA A 8 24.86 -2.00 32.44
C ALA A 8 24.29 -1.70 31.04
N LEU A 9 23.68 -2.71 30.41
CA LEU A 9 22.74 -2.53 29.31
C LEU A 9 21.36 -2.27 29.90
N SER A 10 21.20 -1.20 30.68
CA SER A 10 19.88 -0.63 30.91
C SER A 10 19.59 0.35 29.78
N ALA A 11 19.37 -0.18 28.57
CA ALA A 11 18.51 0.50 27.61
C ALA A 11 17.19 0.74 28.36
N SER A 12 16.82 2.01 28.57
CA SER A 12 15.58 2.37 29.25
C SER A 12 14.44 1.57 28.62
N ALA A 13 13.64 0.89 29.44
CA ALA A 13 12.65 -0.10 29.00
C ALA A 13 11.69 0.38 27.89
N CYS A 14 11.54 1.69 27.70
CA CYS A 14 10.84 2.31 26.58
C CYS A 14 11.58 3.59 26.15
N ASP A 15 12.06 3.63 24.90
CA ASP A 15 12.80 4.77 24.34
C ASP A 15 11.82 5.84 23.82
N ALA A 16 11.82 7.01 24.45
CA ALA A 16 10.99 8.14 24.03
C ALA A 16 11.32 8.62 22.61
N ARG A 17 12.59 8.47 22.19
CA ARG A 17 13.02 8.81 20.83
C ARG A 17 12.42 7.86 19.80
N GLU A 18 12.35 6.57 20.09
CA GLU A 18 11.67 5.61 19.20
C GLU A 18 10.18 5.95 19.08
N ALA A 19 9.51 6.33 20.18
CA ALA A 19 8.11 6.74 20.13
C ALA A 19 7.90 7.98 19.23
N GLU A 20 8.77 8.99 19.33
CA GLU A 20 8.72 10.17 18.48
C GLU A 20 8.96 9.82 17.00
N GLU A 21 9.97 8.99 16.70
CA GLU A 21 10.29 8.54 15.34
C GLU A 21 9.12 7.77 14.70
N LEU A 22 8.52 6.83 15.43
CA LEU A 22 7.39 6.04 14.93
C LEU A 22 6.14 6.91 14.70
N ARG A 23 5.91 7.89 15.56
CA ARG A 23 4.81 8.85 15.41
C ARG A 23 5.03 9.75 14.19
N ALA A 24 6.23 10.29 14.03
CA ALA A 24 6.60 11.11 12.88
C ALA A 24 6.46 10.34 11.55
N HIS A 25 6.84 9.06 11.56
CA HIS A 25 6.63 8.13 10.45
C HIS A 25 5.15 7.98 10.09
N LEU A 26 4.30 7.62 11.07
CA LEU A 26 2.86 7.44 10.85
C LEU A 26 2.17 8.73 10.39
N LEU A 27 2.56 9.90 10.91
CA LEU A 27 2.05 11.20 10.44
C LEU A 27 2.41 11.48 8.98
N THR A 28 3.64 11.15 8.60
CA THR A 28 4.11 11.31 7.21
C THR A 28 3.38 10.37 6.28
N GLU A 29 3.20 9.10 6.66
CA GLU A 29 2.41 8.14 5.90
C GLU A 29 0.93 8.55 5.80
N ARG A 30 0.32 9.06 6.87
CA ARG A 30 -1.05 9.58 6.83
C ARG A 30 -1.21 10.70 5.81
N ARG A 31 -0.26 11.64 5.74
CA ARG A 31 -0.27 12.71 4.73
C ARG A 31 -0.15 12.14 3.32
N ARG A 32 0.80 11.24 3.09
CA ARG A 32 1.00 10.58 1.78
C ARG A 32 -0.23 9.78 1.36
N ALA A 33 -0.83 9.00 2.25
CA ALA A 33 -2.04 8.23 2.00
C ALA A 33 -3.22 9.16 1.66
N THR A 34 -3.36 10.27 2.38
CA THR A 34 -4.41 11.27 2.10
C THR A 34 -4.24 11.90 0.72
N THR A 35 -3.01 12.31 0.36
CA THR A 35 -2.70 12.86 -0.96
C THR A 35 -2.94 11.83 -2.07
N TRP A 36 -2.41 10.62 -1.91
CA TRP A 36 -2.61 9.53 -2.86
C TRP A 36 -4.09 9.20 -3.07
N ASN A 37 -4.86 9.04 -1.98
CA ASN A 37 -6.30 8.81 -2.05
C ASN A 37 -7.00 9.94 -2.82
N ARG A 38 -6.66 11.20 -2.53
CA ARG A 38 -7.27 12.37 -3.18
C ARG A 38 -6.99 12.38 -4.68
N VAL A 39 -5.72 12.22 -5.08
CA VAL A 39 -5.29 12.22 -6.48
C VAL A 39 -6.05 11.13 -7.24
N TRP A 40 -5.96 9.88 -6.81
CA TRP A 40 -6.54 8.77 -7.55
C TRP A 40 -8.07 8.75 -7.51
N ARG A 41 -8.68 9.18 -6.41
CA ARG A 41 -10.14 9.36 -6.33
C ARG A 41 -10.64 10.31 -7.40
N TRP A 42 -10.02 11.48 -7.54
CA TRP A 42 -10.43 12.46 -8.53
C TRP A 42 -10.09 12.04 -9.94
N SER A 43 -8.91 11.45 -10.19
CA SER A 43 -8.56 10.94 -11.51
C SER A 43 -9.54 9.88 -12.02
N PHE A 44 -9.90 8.89 -11.19
CA PHE A 44 -10.87 7.86 -11.58
C PHE A 44 -12.29 8.41 -11.70
N THR A 45 -12.69 9.34 -10.84
CA THR A 45 -14.02 9.98 -10.95
C THR A 45 -14.13 10.80 -12.25
N ALA A 46 -13.11 11.61 -12.56
CA ALA A 46 -13.05 12.39 -13.78
C ALA A 46 -13.03 11.51 -15.03
N ALA A 47 -12.25 10.41 -15.01
CA ALA A 47 -12.25 9.45 -16.09
C ALA A 47 -13.62 8.77 -16.28
N ALA A 48 -14.30 8.39 -15.19
CA ALA A 48 -15.62 7.78 -15.25
C ALA A 48 -16.66 8.73 -15.88
N VAL A 49 -16.73 9.97 -15.37
CA VAL A 49 -17.66 11.00 -15.87
C VAL A 49 -17.31 11.39 -17.32
N GLY A 50 -16.02 11.58 -17.62
CA GLY A 50 -15.55 11.93 -18.95
C GLY A 50 -15.89 10.87 -19.99
N SER A 51 -15.53 9.61 -19.74
CA SER A 51 -15.84 8.51 -20.66
C SER A 51 -17.35 8.30 -20.83
N PHE A 52 -18.12 8.41 -19.75
CA PHE A 52 -19.58 8.29 -19.82
C PHE A 52 -20.21 9.43 -20.63
N GLY A 53 -19.81 10.68 -20.36
CA GLY A 53 -20.31 11.85 -21.08
C GLY A 53 -19.97 11.82 -22.56
N VAL A 54 -18.74 11.43 -22.91
CA VAL A 54 -18.36 11.19 -24.31
C VAL A 54 -19.18 10.05 -24.90
N GLY A 55 -19.42 8.97 -24.16
CA GLY A 55 -20.29 7.87 -24.61
C GLY A 55 -21.70 8.31 -24.99
N LEU A 56 -22.31 9.20 -24.20
CA LEU A 56 -23.64 9.75 -24.47
C LEU A 56 -23.68 10.70 -25.68
N ALA A 57 -22.65 11.52 -25.85
CA ALA A 57 -22.59 12.52 -26.92
C ALA A 57 -21.99 11.98 -28.24
N ASN A 58 -21.39 10.79 -28.21
CA ASN A 58 -20.62 10.27 -29.34
C ASN A 58 -21.54 9.77 -30.46
N PRO A 59 -21.43 10.35 -31.68
CA PRO A 59 -22.27 9.98 -32.81
C PRO A 59 -21.85 8.67 -33.50
N PHE A 60 -20.73 8.06 -33.09
CA PHE A 60 -20.21 6.82 -33.68
C PHE A 60 -20.51 5.61 -32.78
N PRO A 61 -21.52 4.77 -33.10
CA PRO A 61 -21.93 3.64 -32.25
C PRO A 61 -20.80 2.63 -31.99
N SER A 62 -19.88 2.48 -32.95
CA SER A 62 -18.73 1.57 -32.84
C SER A 62 -17.80 1.85 -31.66
N LEU A 63 -17.78 3.08 -31.15
CA LEU A 63 -16.91 3.47 -30.02
C LEU A 63 -17.66 3.51 -28.68
N GLN A 64 -18.99 3.41 -28.68
CA GLN A 64 -19.81 3.58 -27.47
C GLN A 64 -19.55 2.47 -26.44
N ASP A 65 -19.45 1.22 -26.86
CA ASP A 65 -19.19 0.09 -25.95
C ASP A 65 -17.81 0.25 -25.26
N GLY A 66 -16.79 0.68 -25.99
CA GLY A 66 -15.46 0.98 -25.44
C GLY A 66 -15.48 2.08 -24.38
N LEU A 67 -16.25 3.14 -24.63
CA LEU A 67 -16.41 4.26 -23.71
C LEU A 67 -17.19 3.86 -22.44
N TYR A 68 -18.25 3.06 -22.56
CA TYR A 68 -19.01 2.58 -21.40
C TYR A 68 -18.21 1.58 -20.56
N VAL A 69 -17.46 0.67 -21.18
CA VAL A 69 -16.56 -0.23 -20.46
C VAL A 69 -15.49 0.57 -19.72
N SER A 70 -14.90 1.58 -20.38
CA SER A 70 -13.91 2.45 -19.74
C SER A 70 -14.50 3.24 -18.57
N ALA A 71 -15.70 3.80 -18.74
CA ALA A 71 -16.43 4.49 -17.69
C ALA A 71 -16.72 3.56 -16.49
N GLY A 72 -17.17 2.33 -16.76
CA GLY A 72 -17.43 1.33 -15.73
C GLY A 72 -16.18 0.95 -14.95
N LYS A 73 -15.07 0.67 -15.64
CA LYS A 73 -13.77 0.38 -14.99
C LYS A 73 -13.32 1.54 -14.10
N ALA A 74 -13.39 2.76 -14.61
CA ALA A 74 -13.03 3.96 -13.86
C ALA A 74 -13.96 4.20 -12.66
N ALA A 75 -15.26 3.93 -12.79
CA ALA A 75 -16.22 4.04 -11.71
C ALA A 75 -15.92 3.05 -10.57
N VAL A 76 -15.56 1.80 -10.89
CA VAL A 76 -15.10 0.82 -9.88
C VAL A 76 -13.82 1.31 -9.19
N GLY A 77 -12.86 1.83 -9.95
CA GLY A 77 -11.65 2.46 -9.40
C GLY A 77 -11.97 3.60 -8.44
N ALA A 78 -12.88 4.50 -8.83
CA ALA A 78 -13.33 5.60 -7.98
C ALA A 78 -14.01 5.09 -6.70
N ALA A 79 -14.98 4.17 -6.85
CA ALA A 79 -15.71 3.58 -5.73
C ALA A 79 -14.76 2.94 -4.70
N ALA A 80 -13.75 2.18 -5.16
CA ALA A 80 -12.75 1.59 -4.28
C ALA A 80 -12.04 2.65 -3.41
N ARG A 81 -11.73 3.83 -3.95
CA ARG A 81 -11.06 4.93 -3.21
C ARG A 81 -12.02 5.77 -2.36
N TRP A 82 -13.31 5.74 -2.64
CA TRP A 82 -14.33 6.38 -1.81
C TRP A 82 -14.70 5.51 -0.61
N ILE A 83 -14.92 4.20 -0.83
CA ILE A 83 -15.43 3.24 0.16
C ILE A 83 -14.29 2.71 1.04
N ILE A 84 -13.16 2.35 0.42
CA ILE A 84 -12.03 1.68 1.10
C ILE A 84 -10.74 2.49 0.88
N PRO A 85 -10.66 3.74 1.36
CA PRO A 85 -9.43 4.52 1.27
C PRO A 85 -8.35 3.92 2.15
N LEU A 86 -7.07 4.06 1.76
CA LEU A 86 -5.95 3.75 2.64
C LEU A 86 -5.99 4.72 3.84
N ARG A 87 -6.26 4.20 5.04
CA ARG A 87 -6.29 4.97 6.29
C ARG A 87 -5.13 4.57 7.18
N VAL A 88 -4.33 5.56 7.55
CA VAL A 88 -3.25 5.44 8.52
C VAL A 88 -3.72 6.11 9.81
N ASP A 89 -3.89 5.30 10.84
CA ASP A 89 -4.34 5.74 12.15
C ASP A 89 -3.11 6.08 12.99
N VAL A 90 -3.09 7.28 13.58
CA VAL A 90 -2.00 7.75 14.45
C VAL A 90 -2.55 7.84 15.86
N PRO A 91 -2.11 6.98 16.80
CA PRO A 91 -2.52 7.07 18.20
C PRO A 91 -2.23 8.45 18.80
N GLU A 92 -3.12 8.91 19.68
CA GLU A 92 -2.89 10.13 20.45
C GLU A 92 -1.71 9.94 21.43
N PRO A 93 -0.98 11.02 21.79
CA PRO A 93 0.12 10.93 22.75
C PRO A 93 -0.35 10.39 24.10
N ASN A 94 0.32 9.37 24.62
CA ASN A 94 0.13 8.89 25.98
C ASN A 94 1.25 9.40 26.90
N ALA A 95 0.89 9.78 28.14
CA ALA A 95 1.87 10.18 29.17
C ALA A 95 2.79 9.03 29.60
N ASP A 96 2.32 7.78 29.47
CA ASP A 96 3.16 6.59 29.63
C ASP A 96 3.84 6.24 28.30
N THR A 97 5.15 6.51 28.22
CA THR A 97 6.00 6.21 27.05
C THR A 97 5.93 4.76 26.61
N CYS A 98 5.77 3.82 27.55
CA CYS A 98 5.69 2.40 27.23
C CYS A 98 4.36 2.04 26.55
N ALA A 99 3.25 2.53 27.09
CA ALA A 99 1.95 2.38 26.47
C ALA A 99 1.89 3.07 25.10
N ASP A 100 2.51 4.25 24.97
CA ASP A 100 2.58 5.00 23.71
C ASP A 100 3.33 4.22 22.62
N LEU A 101 4.52 3.74 22.95
CA LEU A 101 5.37 2.96 22.04
C LEU A 101 4.69 1.65 21.61
N ALA A 102 4.01 0.96 22.53
CA ALA A 102 3.23 -0.24 22.21
C ALA A 102 2.06 0.07 21.25
N ALA A 103 1.34 1.17 21.47
CA ALA A 103 0.25 1.61 20.60
C ALA A 103 0.76 2.00 19.20
N LEU A 104 1.88 2.73 19.11
CA LEU A 104 2.51 3.11 17.84
C LEU A 104 2.98 1.90 17.04
N ARG A 105 3.64 0.94 17.69
CA ARG A 105 4.06 -0.32 17.05
C ARG A 105 2.86 -1.13 16.55
N LYS A 106 1.77 -1.17 17.32
CA LYS A 106 0.51 -1.80 16.87
C LYS A 106 -0.08 -1.08 15.65
N ALA A 107 -0.13 0.25 15.67
CA ALA A 107 -0.63 1.05 14.55
C ALA A 107 0.20 0.84 13.27
N ILE A 108 1.52 0.71 13.36
CA ILE A 108 2.39 0.37 12.23
C ILE A 108 2.04 -1.00 11.65
N ARG A 109 1.89 -2.02 12.50
CA ARG A 109 1.49 -3.38 12.06
C ARG A 109 0.14 -3.39 11.35
N GLU A 110 -0.84 -2.68 11.90
CA GLU A 110 -2.16 -2.58 11.29
C GLU A 110 -2.12 -1.83 9.96
N THR A 111 -1.33 -0.75 9.89
CA THR A 111 -1.12 0.01 8.66
C THR A 111 -0.40 -0.83 7.60
N ALA A 112 0.65 -1.57 7.97
CA ALA A 112 1.36 -2.51 7.10
C ALA A 112 0.43 -3.57 6.50
N LYS A 113 -0.47 -4.14 7.32
CA LYS A 113 -1.49 -5.10 6.85
C LYS A 113 -2.45 -4.46 5.85
N LYS A 114 -2.93 -3.25 6.12
CA LYS A 114 -3.81 -2.49 5.22
C LYS A 114 -3.10 -2.17 3.89
N GLU A 115 -1.86 -1.70 3.94
CA GLU A 115 -1.03 -1.41 2.76
C GLU A 115 -0.83 -2.67 1.91
N LYS A 116 -0.39 -3.78 2.51
CA LYS A 116 -0.22 -5.05 1.80
C LYS A 116 -1.53 -5.55 1.19
N GLY A 117 -2.61 -5.52 1.96
CA GLY A 117 -3.94 -5.95 1.52
C GLY A 117 -4.44 -5.14 0.32
N LEU A 118 -4.36 -3.80 0.41
CA LEU A 118 -4.78 -2.91 -0.68
C LEU A 118 -3.89 -3.03 -1.91
N PHE A 119 -2.57 -3.23 -1.74
CA PHE A 119 -1.67 -3.46 -2.86
C PHE A 119 -2.04 -4.74 -3.61
N VAL A 120 -2.17 -5.86 -2.91
CA VAL A 120 -2.49 -7.15 -3.52
C VAL A 120 -3.88 -7.14 -4.14
N MET A 121 -4.90 -6.65 -3.42
CA MET A 121 -6.26 -6.56 -3.93
C MET A 121 -6.36 -5.59 -5.11
N GLY A 122 -5.67 -4.46 -5.07
CA GLY A 122 -5.65 -3.51 -6.18
C GLY A 122 -4.99 -4.10 -7.43
N HIS A 123 -3.98 -4.95 -7.28
CA HIS A 123 -3.25 -5.54 -8.40
C HIS A 123 -4.10 -6.64 -9.06
N ILE A 124 -4.57 -7.59 -8.25
CA ILE A 124 -5.41 -8.70 -8.72
C ILE A 124 -6.76 -8.18 -9.24
N GLY A 125 -7.41 -7.30 -8.46
CA GLY A 125 -8.68 -6.70 -8.85
C GLY A 125 -8.56 -5.85 -10.11
N GLY A 126 -7.48 -5.08 -10.25
CA GLY A 126 -7.20 -4.30 -11.45
C GLY A 126 -6.96 -5.17 -12.69
N LEU A 127 -6.25 -6.28 -12.54
CA LEU A 127 -6.07 -7.26 -13.61
C LEU A 127 -7.41 -7.90 -14.01
N ALA A 128 -8.15 -8.43 -13.04
CA ALA A 128 -9.44 -9.08 -13.28
C ALA A 128 -10.44 -8.14 -13.96
N LEU A 129 -10.53 -6.89 -13.50
CA LEU A 129 -11.41 -5.87 -14.08
C LEU A 129 -11.02 -5.53 -15.52
N ASN A 130 -9.72 -5.46 -15.82
CA ASN A 130 -9.27 -5.20 -17.18
C ASN A 130 -9.56 -6.37 -18.11
N LEU A 131 -9.29 -7.61 -17.69
CA LEU A 131 -9.61 -8.82 -18.44
C LEU A 131 -11.11 -8.96 -18.67
N ALA A 132 -11.95 -8.72 -17.65
CA ALA A 132 -13.40 -8.78 -17.78
C ALA A 132 -13.92 -7.74 -18.79
N GLY A 133 -13.46 -6.49 -18.69
CA GLY A 133 -13.85 -5.46 -19.66
C GLY A 133 -13.32 -5.73 -21.06
N GLY A 134 -12.11 -6.29 -21.19
CA GLY A 134 -11.58 -6.74 -22.48
C GLY A 134 -12.42 -7.86 -23.09
N ALA A 135 -12.83 -8.85 -22.29
CA ALA A 135 -13.70 -9.94 -22.73
C ALA A 135 -15.07 -9.44 -23.20
N ILE A 136 -15.67 -8.46 -22.51
CA ILE A 136 -16.92 -7.82 -22.93
C ILE A 136 -16.75 -7.16 -24.31
N LEU A 137 -15.65 -6.42 -24.52
CA LEU A 137 -15.38 -5.76 -25.80
C LEU A 137 -15.08 -6.75 -26.92
N TRP A 138 -14.35 -7.82 -26.63
CA TRP A 138 -14.08 -8.86 -27.61
C TRP A 138 -15.38 -9.56 -28.04
N TYR A 139 -16.26 -9.88 -27.09
CA TYR A 139 -17.55 -10.51 -27.40
C TYR A 139 -18.47 -9.62 -28.24
N ARG A 140 -18.43 -8.30 -28.03
CA ARG A 140 -19.34 -7.34 -28.69
C ARG A 140 -18.76 -6.69 -29.95
N GLY A 141 -17.46 -6.80 -30.17
CA GLY A 141 -16.76 -6.06 -31.21
C GLY A 141 -15.51 -6.80 -31.69
N SER A 142 -14.37 -6.11 -31.68
CA SER A 142 -13.11 -6.65 -32.18
C SER A 142 -12.13 -7.01 -31.06
N PHE A 143 -11.27 -7.98 -31.35
CA PHE A 143 -10.12 -8.30 -30.49
C PHE A 143 -9.19 -7.07 -30.29
N TRP A 144 -9.06 -6.20 -31.29
CA TRP A 144 -8.19 -5.02 -31.21
C TRP A 144 -8.72 -3.99 -30.21
N ASP A 145 -10.03 -3.78 -30.14
CA ASP A 145 -10.65 -2.88 -29.16
C ASP A 145 -10.48 -3.42 -27.73
N ALA A 146 -10.60 -4.74 -27.58
CA ALA A 146 -10.32 -5.42 -26.32
C ALA A 146 -8.86 -5.27 -25.90
N ALA A 147 -7.91 -5.51 -26.82
CA ALA A 147 -6.49 -5.39 -26.57
C ALA A 147 -6.08 -3.96 -26.19
N LEU A 148 -6.62 -2.96 -26.88
CA LEU A 148 -6.37 -1.54 -26.56
C LEU A 148 -6.96 -1.16 -25.20
N SER A 149 -8.18 -1.61 -24.88
CA SER A 149 -8.80 -1.35 -23.58
C SER A 149 -8.00 -1.93 -22.41
N VAL A 150 -7.49 -3.15 -22.56
CA VAL A 150 -6.62 -3.79 -21.56
C VAL A 150 -5.26 -3.09 -21.51
N GLY A 151 -4.65 -2.85 -22.68
CA GLY A 151 -3.31 -2.29 -22.83
C GLY A 151 -3.18 -0.86 -22.29
N VAL A 152 -4.24 -0.05 -22.37
CA VAL A 152 -4.26 1.30 -21.79
C VAL A 152 -4.77 1.30 -20.35
N GLY A 153 -5.82 0.52 -20.05
CA GLY A 153 -6.46 0.53 -18.74
C GLY A 153 -5.61 -0.10 -17.63
N TYR A 154 -4.88 -1.17 -17.93
CA TYR A 154 -4.09 -1.88 -16.92
C TYR A 154 -2.89 -1.07 -16.40
N PRO A 155 -2.07 -0.41 -17.25
CA PRO A 155 -0.99 0.45 -16.78
C PRO A 155 -1.43 1.57 -15.85
N VAL A 156 -2.61 2.17 -16.07
CA VAL A 156 -3.14 3.22 -15.16
C VAL A 156 -3.44 2.63 -13.78
N GLY A 157 -4.04 1.43 -13.73
CA GLY A 157 -4.25 0.70 -12.48
C GLY A 157 -2.95 0.35 -11.76
N LEU A 158 -1.94 -0.10 -12.51
CA LEU A 158 -0.60 -0.36 -11.98
C LEU A 158 0.05 0.90 -11.44
N LEU A 159 0.01 2.00 -12.17
CA LEU A 159 0.57 3.28 -11.73
C LEU A 159 -0.08 3.72 -10.41
N SER A 160 -1.40 3.58 -10.27
CA SER A 160 -2.10 3.85 -9.01
C SER A 160 -1.58 2.99 -7.87
N ASN A 161 -1.44 1.69 -8.10
CA ASN A 161 -0.98 0.76 -7.08
C ASN A 161 0.50 0.94 -6.69
N TYR A 162 1.37 1.19 -7.65
CA TYR A 162 2.81 1.34 -7.41
C TYR A 162 3.20 2.70 -6.83
N THR A 163 2.37 3.72 -7.03
CA THR A 163 2.50 5.03 -6.36
C THR A 163 1.87 5.06 -4.96
N MET A 164 1.24 3.97 -4.53
CA MET A 164 0.67 3.88 -3.18
C MET A 164 1.77 3.98 -2.12
N PRO A 165 1.54 4.69 -1.00
CA PRO A 165 2.44 4.67 0.15
C PRO A 165 2.49 3.26 0.77
N ARG A 166 3.70 2.81 1.10
CA ARG A 166 4.01 1.42 1.52
C ARG A 166 5.06 1.33 2.61
N SER A 167 5.41 2.45 3.24
CA SER A 167 6.61 2.48 4.09
C SER A 167 6.38 1.77 5.42
N SER A 168 5.14 1.73 5.93
CA SER A 168 4.79 0.95 7.12
C SER A 168 4.93 -0.55 6.86
N TRP A 169 4.55 -1.03 5.67
CA TRP A 169 4.77 -2.41 5.24
C TRP A 169 6.26 -2.75 5.16
N HIS A 170 7.08 -1.87 4.59
CA HIS A 170 8.53 -2.09 4.57
C HIS A 170 9.14 -2.11 5.97
N LEU A 171 8.76 -1.17 6.84
CA LEU A 171 9.24 -1.07 8.21
C LEU A 171 8.83 -2.28 9.07
N ASP A 172 7.58 -2.73 8.94
CA ASP A 172 7.10 -3.95 9.62
C ASP A 172 7.83 -5.20 9.12
N ARG A 173 8.06 -5.27 7.81
CA ARG A 173 8.84 -6.37 7.22
C ARG A 173 10.24 -6.39 7.81
N GLU A 174 10.97 -5.27 7.79
CA GLU A 174 12.33 -5.17 8.34
C GLU A 174 12.41 -5.51 9.84
N ARG A 175 11.38 -5.18 10.62
CA ARG A 175 11.31 -5.58 12.03
C ARG A 175 10.99 -7.06 12.24
N ALA A 176 10.39 -7.73 11.26
CA ALA A 176 10.02 -9.14 11.36
C ALA A 176 11.21 -10.11 11.19
N TRP A 177 12.36 -9.64 10.66
CA TRP A 177 13.57 -10.45 10.52
C TRP A 177 14.80 -9.63 10.91
N THR A 178 15.58 -10.14 11.85
CA THR A 178 16.85 -9.54 12.25
C THR A 178 17.97 -10.52 11.91
N ILE A 179 19.01 -10.03 11.23
CA ILE A 179 20.23 -10.80 11.00
C ILE A 179 21.22 -10.38 12.08
N ALA A 180 21.46 -11.26 13.04
CA ALA A 180 22.53 -11.10 14.01
C ALA A 180 23.80 -11.75 13.47
N ILE A 181 24.88 -10.98 13.38
CA ILE A 181 26.21 -11.50 13.07
C ILE A 181 26.96 -11.60 14.40
N THR A 182 27.25 -12.81 14.83
CA THR A 182 27.98 -13.07 16.08
C THR A 182 29.31 -13.78 15.77
N PRO A 183 30.41 -13.42 16.45
CA PRO A 183 31.67 -14.14 16.29
C PRO A 183 31.49 -15.60 16.75
N ALA A 184 32.19 -16.51 16.07
CA ALA A 184 32.19 -17.92 16.44
C ALA A 184 32.81 -18.10 17.83
N PRO A 185 32.31 -19.03 18.67
CA PRO A 185 32.82 -19.24 20.03
C PRO A 185 34.31 -19.61 20.10
N ASP A 186 34.86 -20.15 19.02
CA ASP A 186 36.27 -20.53 18.88
C ASP A 186 37.13 -19.40 18.28
N GLY A 187 36.54 -18.25 17.94
CA GLY A 187 37.22 -17.10 17.35
C GLY A 187 37.66 -17.29 15.89
N THR A 188 37.29 -18.39 15.23
CA THR A 188 37.79 -18.72 13.88
C THR A 188 36.90 -18.19 12.75
N GLY A 189 35.73 -17.64 13.07
CA GLY A 189 34.78 -17.17 12.05
C GLY A 189 33.62 -16.34 12.59
N TRP A 190 32.60 -16.18 11.75
CA TRP A 190 31.37 -15.44 12.04
C TRP A 190 30.17 -16.32 11.74
N PHE A 191 29.17 -16.31 12.63
CA PHE A 191 27.87 -16.90 12.37
C PHE A 191 26.88 -15.80 12.03
N ALA A 192 26.09 -16.01 10.99
CA ALA A 192 24.91 -15.21 10.71
C ALA A 192 23.68 -16.01 11.16
N HIS A 193 22.96 -15.48 12.14
CA HIS A 193 21.68 -16.03 12.57
C HIS A 193 20.57 -15.07 12.13
N ALA A 194 19.67 -15.56 11.28
CA ALA A 194 18.42 -14.88 10.99
C ALA A 194 17.39 -15.32 12.03
N SER A 195 16.92 -14.41 12.87
CA SER A 195 15.78 -14.63 13.74
C SER A 195 14.58 -13.84 13.21
N GLY A 196 13.39 -14.41 13.31
CA GLY A 196 12.17 -13.73 12.91
C GLY A 196 10.99 -14.11 13.80
N ALA A 197 10.11 -13.14 14.03
CA ALA A 197 8.83 -13.38 14.69
C ALA A 197 7.82 -13.80 13.61
N PHE A 198 7.52 -15.10 13.54
CA PHE A 198 6.47 -15.66 12.68
C PHE A 198 5.10 -15.58 13.35
#